data_AF-A0A4Q3AQI0-F1
#
_entry.id   AF-A0A4Q3AQI0-F1
#
_cell.length_a   1.000
_cell.length_b   1.000
_cell.length_c   1.000
_cell.angle_alpha   90.00
_cell.angle_beta   90.00
_cell.angle_gamma   90.00
#
_symmetry.space_group_name_H-M   'P 1'
#
loop_
_entity.id
_entity.type
_entity.pdbx_description
1 polymer ?
#
loop_
_entity_poly.entity_id
_entity_poly.type
_entity_poly.pdbx_seq_one_letter_code
_entity_poly.pdbx_strand_id
1 'polypeptide(L)'
;MREAFWVGRLGMPGTLLLEENLERLMAHLAAVSRRVVHVAESAHDLFAGEQDFDRFYRTWVYAQGLTGGDPPFGTGISAEGNAALIMLASTRPSQVRNMPVGSDAIAALAPFKASDAETAAWLDRVEAISAKLPFRFERRELWRKPAVALVGDGLGEVVPLRRTLWMQSFSDNPSRDRFHVWLAQRLDRWEAWGKMAYQRGAPVLTQHLLAMVMTVCGDPEGGVVSGRARRML
;
A
#
# COMPACT_ATOMS: atom_id res chain seq x y z
N MET A 1 10.59 -3.12 17.87
CA MET A 1 9.93 -4.43 18.04
C MET A 1 9.15 -4.83 16.79
N ARG A 2 8.18 -4.00 16.34
CA ARG A 2 7.39 -4.23 15.12
C ARG A 2 8.22 -4.44 13.84
N GLU A 3 9.20 -3.57 13.61
CA GLU A 3 10.13 -3.72 12.49
C GLU A 3 10.98 -4.99 12.59
N ALA A 4 11.49 -5.33 13.79
CA ALA A 4 12.24 -6.56 14.02
C ALA A 4 11.39 -7.81 13.79
N PHE A 5 10.10 -7.76 14.11
CA PHE A 5 9.17 -8.84 13.79
C PHE A 5 8.98 -8.97 12.27
N TRP A 6 8.74 -7.85 11.57
CA TRP A 6 8.54 -7.85 10.12
C TRP A 6 9.79 -8.28 9.34
N VAL A 7 10.92 -7.61 9.56
CA VAL A 7 12.16 -7.85 8.81
C VAL A 7 12.89 -9.07 9.34
N GLY A 8 13.00 -9.20 10.65
CA GLY A 8 13.77 -10.27 11.28
C GLY A 8 13.01 -11.60 11.30
N ARG A 9 11.83 -11.63 11.94
CA ARG A 9 11.09 -12.90 12.12
C ARG A 9 10.36 -13.35 10.86
N LEU A 10 9.67 -12.46 10.15
CA LEU A 10 8.91 -12.83 8.95
C LEU A 10 9.78 -12.82 7.67
N GLY A 11 11.01 -12.32 7.74
CA GLY A 11 11.93 -12.23 6.60
C GLY A 11 11.44 -11.26 5.52
N MET A 12 10.54 -10.34 5.86
CA MET A 12 9.95 -9.42 4.89
C MET A 12 10.89 -8.23 4.63
N PRO A 13 10.92 -7.66 3.42
CA PRO A 13 11.69 -6.46 3.17
C PRO A 13 11.14 -5.28 3.96
N GLY A 14 12.03 -4.35 4.33
CA GLY A 14 11.62 -3.05 4.87
C GLY A 14 10.69 -2.34 3.89
N THR A 15 9.62 -1.75 4.41
CA THR A 15 8.57 -1.12 3.60
C THR A 15 8.03 0.13 4.26
N LEU A 16 7.67 1.12 3.46
CA LEU A 16 7.01 2.35 3.91
C LEU A 16 5.57 2.13 4.39
N LEU A 17 5.00 0.96 4.08
CA LEU A 17 3.68 0.53 4.49
C LEU A 17 3.75 -0.45 5.67
N LEU A 18 4.84 -0.40 6.46
CA LEU A 18 5.07 -1.34 7.57
C LEU A 18 3.89 -1.39 8.53
N GLU A 19 3.42 -0.22 8.97
CA GLU A 19 2.34 -0.14 9.95
C GLU A 19 1.01 -0.64 9.39
N GLU A 20 0.69 -0.28 8.15
CA GLU A 20 -0.51 -0.78 7.45
C GLU A 20 -0.48 -2.31 7.33
N ASN A 21 0.67 -2.87 6.90
CA ASN A 21 0.83 -4.31 6.72
C ASN A 21 0.76 -5.08 8.04
N LEU A 22 1.35 -4.53 9.11
CA LEU A 22 1.28 -5.13 10.44
C LEU A 22 -0.10 -5.02 11.06
N GLU A 23 -0.84 -3.94 10.80
CA GLU A 23 -2.24 -3.81 11.21
C GLU A 23 -3.12 -4.82 10.48
N ARG A 24 -2.89 -5.02 9.18
CA ARG A 24 -3.58 -6.04 8.36
C ARG A 24 -3.29 -7.45 8.86
N LEU A 25 -2.03 -7.77 9.18
CA LEU A 25 -1.65 -9.05 9.78
C LEU A 25 -2.33 -9.27 11.13
N MET A 26 -2.35 -8.25 11.99
CA MET A 26 -3.02 -8.32 13.28
C MET A 26 -4.53 -8.57 13.12
N ALA A 27 -5.19 -7.86 12.20
CA ALA A 27 -6.61 -8.05 11.89
C ALA A 27 -6.90 -9.48 11.39
N HIS A 28 -6.03 -10.00 10.52
CA HIS A 28 -6.13 -11.37 10.04
C HIS A 28 -6.00 -12.40 11.19
N LEU A 29 -4.98 -12.25 12.05
CA LEU A 29 -4.78 -13.13 13.20
C LEU A 29 -5.94 -13.06 14.21
N ALA A 30 -6.48 -11.87 14.45
CA ALA A 30 -7.66 -11.66 15.30
C ALA A 30 -8.89 -12.39 14.74
N ALA A 31 -9.13 -12.27 13.43
CA ALA A 31 -10.22 -12.96 12.75
C ALA A 31 -10.08 -14.50 12.79
N VAL A 32 -8.85 -15.02 12.65
CA VAL A 32 -8.58 -16.48 12.75
C VAL A 32 -8.71 -17.00 14.18
N SER A 33 -8.30 -16.21 15.18
CA SER A 33 -8.34 -16.60 16.60
C SER A 33 -9.77 -16.89 17.10
N ARG A 34 -10.81 -16.26 16.52
CA ARG A 34 -12.26 -16.41 16.79
C ARG A 34 -12.72 -16.51 18.27
N ARG A 35 -11.85 -16.31 19.25
CA ARG A 35 -12.14 -16.46 20.69
C ARG A 35 -12.21 -15.15 21.46
N VAL A 36 -11.90 -14.00 20.87
CA VAL A 36 -11.73 -12.75 21.65
C VAL A 36 -12.51 -11.54 21.13
N VAL A 37 -12.97 -11.48 19.89
CA VAL A 37 -13.66 -10.27 19.39
C VAL A 37 -14.80 -10.64 18.46
N HIS A 38 -15.99 -10.06 18.69
CA HIS A 38 -17.03 -9.94 17.67
C HIS A 38 -16.48 -9.09 16.52
N VAL A 39 -15.78 -9.71 15.58
CA VAL A 39 -15.32 -9.01 14.37
C VAL A 39 -16.54 -8.89 13.47
N ALA A 40 -16.97 -7.66 13.19
CA ALA A 40 -18.03 -7.37 12.22
C ALA A 40 -17.60 -7.71 10.77
N GLU A 41 -16.30 -7.90 10.56
CA GLU A 41 -15.66 -8.27 9.29
C GLU A 41 -15.06 -9.67 9.37
N SER A 42 -15.30 -10.47 8.33
CA SER A 42 -14.55 -11.68 8.09
C SER A 42 -13.14 -11.35 7.56
N ALA A 43 -12.20 -12.31 7.63
CA ALA A 43 -10.87 -12.14 7.03
C ALA A 43 -10.95 -11.82 5.52
N HIS A 44 -12.02 -12.23 4.85
CA HIS A 44 -12.30 -11.93 3.46
C HIS A 44 -12.63 -10.44 3.21
N ASP A 45 -13.33 -9.81 4.15
CA ASP A 45 -13.72 -8.41 4.05
C ASP A 45 -12.51 -7.47 4.16
N LEU A 46 -11.44 -7.90 4.87
CA LEU A 46 -10.16 -7.17 4.96
C LEU A 46 -9.47 -6.97 3.60
N PHE A 47 -9.83 -7.76 2.60
CA PHE A 47 -9.28 -7.70 1.24
C PHE A 47 -10.32 -7.25 0.22
N ALA A 48 -11.36 -6.52 0.65
CA ALA A 48 -12.43 -6.02 -0.21
C ALA A 48 -13.12 -7.12 -1.05
N GLY A 49 -13.13 -8.35 -0.54
CA GLY A 49 -13.71 -9.50 -1.25
C GLY A 49 -12.82 -10.15 -2.31
N GLU A 50 -11.54 -9.77 -2.43
CA GLU A 50 -10.62 -10.36 -3.40
C GLU A 50 -10.18 -11.78 -2.96
N GLN A 51 -10.83 -12.79 -3.55
CA GLN A 51 -10.68 -14.20 -3.13
C GLN A 51 -9.27 -14.75 -3.33
N ASP A 52 -8.61 -14.41 -4.44
CA ASP A 52 -7.27 -14.93 -4.74
C ASP A 52 -6.23 -14.35 -3.78
N PHE A 53 -6.38 -13.08 -3.43
CA PHE A 53 -5.48 -12.43 -2.48
C PHE A 53 -5.71 -12.92 -1.05
N ASP A 54 -6.96 -13.09 -0.60
CA ASP A 54 -7.26 -13.74 0.70
C ASP A 54 -6.62 -15.14 0.77
N ARG A 55 -6.80 -15.96 -0.27
CA ARG A 55 -6.23 -17.31 -0.31
C ARG A 55 -4.70 -17.28 -0.24
N PHE A 56 -4.05 -16.43 -1.04
CA PHE A 56 -2.60 -16.29 -1.00
C PHE A 56 -2.11 -15.85 0.38
N TYR A 57 -2.77 -14.86 0.97
CA TYR A 57 -2.41 -14.31 2.27
C TYR A 57 -2.52 -15.39 3.36
N ARG A 58 -3.59 -16.17 3.37
CA ARG A 58 -3.77 -17.30 4.30
C ARG A 58 -2.68 -18.36 4.16
N THR A 59 -2.32 -18.73 2.93
CA THR A 59 -1.21 -19.65 2.67
C THR A 59 0.11 -19.08 3.17
N TRP A 60 0.36 -17.78 2.98
CA TRP A 60 1.56 -17.12 3.49
C TRP A 60 1.60 -17.11 5.03
N VAL A 61 0.51 -16.72 5.71
CA VAL A 61 0.44 -16.72 7.19
C VAL A 61 0.63 -18.13 7.75
N TYR A 62 0.08 -19.15 7.08
CA TYR A 62 0.31 -20.56 7.41
C TYR A 62 1.78 -20.97 7.22
N ALA A 63 2.40 -20.60 6.08
CA ALA A 63 3.82 -20.88 5.82
C ALA A 63 4.76 -20.17 6.82
N GLN A 64 4.35 -19.03 7.38
CA GLN A 64 5.06 -18.34 8.45
C GLN A 64 4.93 -19.01 9.83
N GLY A 65 4.10 -20.06 9.95
CA GLY A 65 3.86 -20.77 11.20
C GLY A 65 2.96 -20.03 12.20
N LEU A 66 2.29 -18.95 11.77
CA LEU A 66 1.42 -18.13 12.63
C LEU A 66 0.02 -18.72 12.78
N THR A 67 -0.37 -19.61 11.86
CA THR A 67 -1.56 -20.44 11.98
C THR A 67 -1.14 -21.91 12.01
N GLY A 68 -1.97 -22.75 12.63
CA GLY A 68 -1.73 -24.18 12.77
C GLY A 68 -2.97 -25.00 12.43
N GLY A 69 -2.84 -26.32 12.49
CA GLY A 69 -3.85 -27.29 12.08
C GLY A 69 -3.55 -27.91 10.73
N ASP A 70 -4.46 -28.76 10.25
CA ASP A 70 -4.23 -29.53 9.03
C ASP A 70 -4.25 -28.64 7.77
N PRO A 71 -3.40 -28.95 6.77
CA PRO A 71 -3.40 -28.29 5.48
C PRO A 71 -4.78 -28.31 4.80
N PRO A 72 -5.07 -27.37 3.89
CA PRO A 72 -4.13 -26.40 3.32
C PRO A 72 -4.09 -25.03 4.00
N PHE A 73 -4.92 -24.76 5.02
CA PHE A 73 -5.06 -23.39 5.55
C PHE A 73 -4.96 -23.24 7.07
N GLY A 74 -4.77 -24.33 7.81
CA GLY A 74 -4.83 -24.30 9.27
C GLY A 74 -6.23 -23.93 9.79
N THR A 75 -6.65 -24.54 10.89
CA THR A 75 -7.97 -24.29 11.49
C THR A 75 -7.91 -23.39 12.73
N GLY A 76 -6.71 -22.99 13.16
CA GLY A 76 -6.53 -22.14 14.34
C GLY A 76 -5.25 -21.33 14.33
N ILE A 77 -5.17 -20.40 15.28
CA ILE A 77 -3.95 -19.62 15.53
C ILE A 77 -2.91 -20.50 16.24
N SER A 78 -1.64 -20.40 15.85
CA SER A 78 -0.56 -21.10 16.55
C SER A 78 -0.19 -20.37 17.85
N ALA A 79 0.60 -21.00 18.72
CA ALA A 79 1.12 -20.32 19.91
C ALA A 79 1.94 -19.07 19.56
N GLU A 80 2.75 -19.17 18.49
CA GLU A 80 3.52 -18.05 17.98
C GLU A 80 2.61 -16.97 17.36
N GLY A 81 1.60 -17.37 16.58
CA GLY A 81 0.62 -16.43 16.04
C GLY A 81 -0.11 -15.66 17.14
N ASN A 82 -0.44 -16.33 18.25
CA ASN A 82 -1.09 -15.69 19.38
C ASN A 82 -0.15 -14.72 20.11
N ALA A 83 1.12 -15.08 20.28
CA ALA A 83 2.13 -14.17 20.81
C ALA A 83 2.33 -12.95 19.90
N ALA A 84 2.37 -13.16 18.58
CA ALA A 84 2.44 -12.08 17.61
C ALA A 84 1.21 -11.18 17.68
N LEU A 85 -0.01 -11.73 17.78
CA LEU A 85 -1.25 -10.96 17.94
C LEU A 85 -1.20 -10.05 19.18
N ILE A 86 -0.81 -10.59 20.34
CA ILE A 86 -0.70 -9.80 21.58
C ILE A 86 0.37 -8.71 21.46
N MET A 87 1.53 -9.04 20.87
CA MET A 87 2.61 -8.10 20.63
C MET A 87 2.18 -6.96 19.71
N LEU A 88 1.50 -7.27 18.60
CA LEU A 88 1.01 -6.28 17.65
C LEU A 88 -0.05 -5.39 18.29
N ALA A 89 -0.98 -5.96 19.06
CA ALA A 89 -2.01 -5.22 19.78
C ALA A 89 -1.40 -4.26 20.82
N SER A 90 -0.39 -4.70 21.55
CA SER A 90 0.29 -3.91 22.59
C SER A 90 1.17 -2.78 22.01
N THR A 91 1.63 -2.93 20.77
CA THR A 91 2.53 -1.99 20.10
C THR A 91 1.84 -1.13 19.04
N ARG A 92 0.51 -1.12 18.98
CA ARG A 92 -0.24 -0.38 17.95
C ARG A 92 0.17 1.10 17.87
N PRO A 93 0.30 1.66 16.66
CA PRO A 93 0.56 3.08 16.46
C PRO A 93 -0.52 3.94 17.10
N SER A 94 -0.14 5.14 17.56
CA SER A 94 -1.05 6.05 18.26
C SER A 94 -2.27 6.46 17.42
N GLN A 95 -2.10 6.52 16.09
CA GLN A 95 -3.16 6.86 15.13
C GLN A 95 -4.37 5.93 15.22
N VAL A 96 -4.14 4.63 15.44
CA VAL A 96 -5.19 3.60 15.43
C VAL A 96 -5.39 2.93 16.77
N ARG A 97 -4.61 3.29 17.80
CA ARG A 97 -4.63 2.65 19.12
C ARG A 97 -6.05 2.50 19.70
N ASN A 98 -6.88 3.52 19.51
CA ASN A 98 -8.26 3.56 20.03
C ASN A 98 -9.32 3.07 19.02
N MET A 99 -8.92 2.73 17.79
CA MET A 99 -9.83 2.21 16.77
C MET A 99 -10.00 0.69 16.94
N PRO A 100 -11.18 0.13 16.65
CA PRO A 100 -11.33 -1.31 16.50
C PRO A 100 -10.34 -1.88 15.47
N VAL A 101 -9.87 -3.09 15.70
CA VAL A 101 -9.02 -3.79 14.72
C VAL A 101 -9.88 -4.21 13.54
N GLY A 102 -9.50 -3.82 12.32
CA GLY A 102 -10.25 -4.10 11.09
C GLY A 102 -9.89 -3.16 9.96
N SER A 103 -10.67 -3.19 8.88
CA SER A 103 -10.41 -2.41 7.65
C SER A 103 -10.32 -0.91 7.89
N ASP A 104 -11.10 -0.37 8.84
CA ASP A 104 -11.08 1.05 9.17
C ASP A 104 -9.73 1.50 9.77
N ALA A 105 -9.14 0.69 10.65
CA ALA A 105 -7.83 0.97 11.22
C ALA A 105 -6.72 0.84 10.16
N ILE A 106 -6.81 -0.17 9.29
CA ILE A 106 -5.88 -0.33 8.17
C ILE A 106 -5.96 0.88 7.24
N ALA A 107 -7.17 1.32 6.89
CA ALA A 107 -7.39 2.49 6.04
C ALA A 107 -6.93 3.80 6.68
N ALA A 108 -7.01 3.93 8.01
CA ALA A 108 -6.50 5.10 8.73
C ALA A 108 -4.96 5.19 8.72
N LEU A 109 -4.27 4.07 8.54
CA LEU A 109 -2.81 4.03 8.36
C LEU A 109 -2.39 4.25 6.91
N ALA A 110 -3.34 4.20 5.96
CA ALA A 110 -3.04 4.50 4.57
C ALA A 110 -2.67 5.99 4.43
N PRO A 111 -1.58 6.32 3.71
CA PRO A 111 -1.10 7.70 3.59
C PRO A 111 -2.12 8.67 2.95
N PHE A 112 -3.21 8.18 2.35
CA PHE A 112 -4.29 9.01 1.79
C PHE A 112 -5.27 9.60 2.82
N LYS A 113 -5.35 9.04 4.04
CA LYS A 113 -6.26 9.51 5.10
C LYS A 113 -5.53 10.24 6.24
N ALA A 114 -4.21 10.38 6.15
CA ALA A 114 -3.40 11.10 7.12
C ALA A 114 -3.64 12.62 7.01
N SER A 115 -3.32 13.37 8.07
CA SER A 115 -3.31 14.84 7.98
C SER A 115 -2.30 15.33 6.95
N ASP A 116 -2.46 16.57 6.45
CA ASP A 116 -1.52 17.17 5.49
C ASP A 116 -0.07 17.14 6.01
N ALA A 117 0.13 17.39 7.31
CA ALA A 117 1.44 17.37 7.96
C ALA A 117 2.05 15.96 8.02
N GLU A 118 1.24 14.94 8.35
CA GLU A 118 1.70 13.55 8.38
C GLU A 118 2.00 13.02 6.97
N THR A 119 1.18 13.41 5.99
CA THR A 119 1.39 13.09 4.58
C THR A 119 2.70 13.68 4.09
N ALA A 120 2.95 14.96 4.39
CA ALA A 120 4.20 15.62 4.03
C ALA A 120 5.42 14.91 4.65
N ALA A 121 5.37 14.59 5.95
CA ALA A 121 6.44 13.88 6.64
C ALA A 121 6.66 12.45 6.12
N TRP A 122 5.59 11.77 5.67
CA TRP A 122 5.70 10.47 5.01
C TRP A 122 6.36 10.60 3.62
N LEU A 123 5.99 11.62 2.84
CA LEU A 123 6.60 11.92 1.55
C LEU A 123 8.08 12.31 1.68
N ASP A 124 8.48 12.99 2.75
CA ASP A 124 9.90 13.26 3.04
C ASP A 124 10.70 11.95 3.15
N ARG A 125 10.13 10.92 3.80
CA ARG A 125 10.76 9.59 3.90
C ARG A 125 10.80 8.86 2.57
N VAL A 126 9.74 8.96 1.77
CA VAL A 126 9.70 8.41 0.40
C VAL A 126 10.82 9.01 -0.44
N GLU A 127 10.95 10.34 -0.43
CA GLU A 127 11.96 11.09 -1.19
C GLU A 127 13.37 10.72 -0.71
N ALA A 128 13.58 10.58 0.59
CA ALA A 128 14.87 10.15 1.14
C ALA A 128 15.28 8.73 0.69
N ILE A 129 14.34 7.77 0.68
CA ILE A 129 14.61 6.39 0.24
C ILE A 129 14.83 6.34 -1.27
N SER A 130 14.00 7.04 -2.03
CA SER A 130 14.06 7.05 -3.50
C SER A 130 15.18 7.91 -4.07
N ALA A 131 15.88 8.70 -3.23
CA ALA A 131 17.01 9.54 -3.65
C ALA A 131 18.11 8.77 -4.41
N LYS A 132 18.27 7.48 -4.12
CA LYS A 132 19.28 6.59 -4.77
C LYS A 132 18.79 5.98 -6.09
N LEU A 133 17.51 6.15 -6.44
CA LEU A 133 16.96 5.57 -7.67
C LEU A 133 17.41 6.39 -8.89
N PRO A 134 17.68 5.72 -10.03
CA PRO A 134 18.10 6.39 -11.27
C PRO A 134 17.01 7.32 -11.82
N PHE A 135 15.75 6.95 -11.60
CA PHE A 135 14.59 7.77 -11.92
C PHE A 135 13.73 7.92 -10.67
N ARG A 136 13.38 9.16 -10.32
CA ARG A 136 12.56 9.44 -9.13
C ARG A 136 11.66 10.64 -9.29
N PHE A 137 10.52 10.58 -8.61
CA PHE A 137 9.66 11.74 -8.44
C PHE A 137 10.07 12.52 -7.20
N GLU A 138 10.05 13.84 -7.34
CA GLU A 138 10.39 14.79 -6.28
C GLU A 138 9.33 15.89 -6.25
N ARG A 139 8.90 16.30 -5.06
CA ARG A 139 8.14 17.53 -4.91
C ARG A 139 9.03 18.73 -5.23
N ARG A 140 8.46 19.69 -5.96
CA ARG A 140 9.10 20.95 -6.33
C ARG A 140 8.12 22.11 -6.21
N GLU A 141 8.67 23.30 -6.29
CA GLU A 141 7.91 24.54 -6.47
C GLU A 141 8.29 25.15 -7.81
N LEU A 142 7.29 25.41 -8.64
CA LEU A 142 7.45 26.03 -9.95
C LEU A 142 6.64 27.33 -9.97
N TRP A 143 7.32 28.48 -10.02
CA TRP A 143 6.66 29.80 -10.07
C TRP A 143 5.60 29.99 -8.97
N ARG A 144 5.92 29.63 -7.73
CA ARG A 144 5.00 29.63 -6.57
C ARG A 144 3.83 28.65 -6.65
N LYS A 145 3.86 27.71 -7.61
CA LYS A 145 2.90 26.61 -7.68
C LYS A 145 3.55 25.31 -7.23
N PRO A 146 2.85 24.52 -6.41
CA PRO A 146 3.31 23.19 -6.05
C PRO A 146 3.39 22.32 -7.30
N ALA A 147 4.47 21.54 -7.42
CA ALA A 147 4.71 20.68 -8.57
C ALA A 147 5.31 19.34 -8.15
N VAL A 148 5.16 18.32 -8.99
CA VAL A 148 5.91 17.08 -8.92
C VAL A 148 6.75 16.96 -10.19
N ALA A 149 8.03 16.63 -10.03
CA ALA A 149 8.97 16.48 -11.12
C ALA A 149 9.52 15.06 -11.15
N LEU A 150 9.58 14.44 -12.33
CA LEU A 150 10.34 13.23 -12.57
C LEU A 150 11.75 13.63 -12.99
N VAL A 151 12.73 13.19 -12.22
CA VAL A 151 14.14 13.45 -12.45
C VAL A 151 14.83 12.14 -12.80
N GLY A 152 15.68 12.18 -13.82
CA GLY A 152 16.63 11.11 -14.12
C GLY A 152 18.05 11.58 -13.82
N ASP A 153 18.79 10.76 -13.07
CA ASP A 153 20.21 10.97 -12.79
C ASP A 153 21.07 10.13 -13.74
N GLY A 154 22.29 10.60 -14.01
CA GLY A 154 23.23 9.87 -14.86
C GLY A 154 22.82 9.81 -16.34
N LEU A 155 21.99 10.74 -16.80
CA LEU A 155 21.51 10.76 -18.18
C LEU A 155 22.50 11.49 -19.09
N GLY A 156 23.11 10.75 -20.01
CA GLY A 156 24.05 11.25 -21.03
C GLY A 156 25.20 10.27 -21.28
N GLU A 157 25.63 10.11 -22.53
CA GLU A 157 26.67 9.12 -22.90
C GLU A 157 28.08 9.51 -22.44
N VAL A 158 28.38 10.82 -22.35
CA VAL A 158 29.73 11.33 -22.08
C VAL A 158 29.82 12.06 -20.73
N VAL A 159 28.75 12.73 -20.30
CA VAL A 159 28.68 13.43 -19.02
C VAL A 159 27.37 13.05 -18.32
N PRO A 160 27.42 12.42 -17.14
CA PRO A 160 26.22 12.07 -16.39
C PRO A 160 25.54 13.33 -15.88
N LEU A 161 24.39 13.68 -16.46
CA LEU A 161 23.60 14.85 -16.06
C LEU A 161 22.34 14.43 -15.33
N ARG A 162 21.99 15.21 -14.30
CA ARG A 162 20.66 15.20 -13.71
C ARG A 162 19.72 16.01 -14.59
N ARG A 163 18.67 15.38 -15.12
CA ARG A 163 17.70 16.02 -16.02
C ARG A 163 16.28 15.84 -15.49
N THR A 164 15.48 16.90 -15.61
CA THR A 164 14.03 16.79 -15.40
C THR A 164 13.39 16.26 -16.67
N LEU A 165 12.76 15.09 -16.58
CA LEU A 165 12.15 14.40 -17.73
C LEU A 165 10.67 14.71 -17.89
N TRP A 166 10.01 15.02 -16.78
CA TRP A 166 8.59 15.32 -16.74
C TRP A 166 8.29 16.19 -15.52
N MET A 167 7.28 17.05 -15.61
CA MET A 167 6.82 17.87 -14.49
C MET A 167 5.33 18.18 -14.63
N GLN A 168 4.63 18.19 -13.51
CA GLN A 168 3.23 18.63 -13.40
C GLN A 168 3.09 19.62 -12.25
N SER A 169 2.42 20.75 -12.51
CA SER A 169 2.04 21.70 -11.47
C SER A 169 0.60 21.49 -11.01
N PHE A 170 0.31 21.92 -9.78
CA PHE A 170 -0.96 21.76 -9.09
C PHE A 170 -1.46 23.10 -8.57
N SER A 171 -2.74 23.17 -8.23
CA SER A 171 -3.38 24.34 -7.61
C SER A 171 -2.89 24.58 -6.18
N ASP A 172 -2.62 23.51 -5.44
CA ASP A 172 -2.36 23.54 -4.00
C ASP A 172 -1.48 22.34 -3.56
N ASN A 173 -0.87 22.47 -2.39
CA ASN A 173 0.02 21.44 -1.81
C ASN A 173 -0.72 20.11 -1.54
N PRO A 174 -1.94 20.10 -0.96
CA PRO A 174 -2.68 18.86 -0.73
C PRO A 174 -2.92 18.05 -2.01
N SER A 175 -3.28 18.70 -3.12
CA SER A 175 -3.49 18.04 -4.42
C SER A 175 -2.20 17.44 -4.98
N ARG A 176 -1.08 18.18 -4.88
CA ARG A 176 0.27 17.69 -5.23
C ARG A 176 0.64 16.46 -4.39
N ASP A 177 0.43 16.55 -3.08
CA ASP A 177 0.86 15.51 -2.14
C ASP A 177 0.02 14.23 -2.30
N ARG A 178 -1.30 14.32 -2.51
CA ARG A 178 -2.13 13.15 -2.85
C ARG A 178 -1.67 12.47 -4.14
N PHE A 179 -1.35 13.25 -5.17
CA PHE A 179 -0.79 12.70 -6.41
C PHE A 179 0.57 12.04 -6.16
N HIS A 180 1.43 12.64 -5.34
CA HIS A 180 2.73 12.07 -5.03
C HIS A 180 2.62 10.78 -4.19
N VAL A 181 1.65 10.69 -3.26
CA VAL A 181 1.33 9.45 -2.54
C VAL A 181 0.93 8.35 -3.53
N TRP A 182 0.06 8.66 -4.50
CA TRP A 182 -0.34 7.70 -5.53
C TRP A 182 0.84 7.18 -6.36
N LEU A 183 1.80 8.06 -6.68
CA LEU A 183 3.06 7.66 -7.32
C LEU A 183 3.93 6.80 -6.40
N ALA A 184 4.09 7.19 -5.14
CA ALA A 184 4.96 6.54 -4.17
C ALA A 184 4.51 5.12 -3.80
N GLN A 185 3.22 4.80 -3.94
CA GLN A 185 2.73 3.42 -3.82
C GLN A 185 3.18 2.49 -4.96
N ARG A 186 3.73 3.07 -6.04
CA ARG A 186 4.15 2.38 -7.26
C ARG A 186 5.63 2.60 -7.52
N LEU A 187 6.45 2.65 -6.46
CA LEU A 187 7.91 2.83 -6.55
C LEU A 187 8.57 1.82 -7.49
N ASP A 188 8.05 0.59 -7.56
CA ASP A 188 8.48 -0.46 -8.49
C ASP A 188 8.35 -0.08 -9.97
N ARG A 189 7.47 0.88 -10.29
CA ARG A 189 7.20 1.35 -11.67
C ARG A 189 7.99 2.58 -12.06
N TRP A 190 8.65 3.26 -11.12
CA TRP A 190 9.32 4.53 -11.37
C TRP A 190 10.43 4.42 -12.41
N GLU A 191 11.18 3.32 -12.42
CA GLU A 191 12.22 3.09 -13.43
C GLU A 191 11.64 2.94 -14.84
N ALA A 192 10.56 2.17 -14.99
CA ALA A 192 9.89 1.98 -16.27
C ALA A 192 9.27 3.29 -16.78
N TRP A 193 8.67 4.08 -15.90
CA TRP A 193 8.13 5.40 -16.22
C TRP A 193 9.22 6.42 -16.58
N GLY A 194 10.34 6.39 -15.87
CA GLY A 194 11.54 7.16 -16.17
C GLY A 194 12.10 6.88 -17.57
N LYS A 195 12.30 5.60 -17.89
CA LYS A 195 12.71 5.16 -19.23
C LYS A 195 11.70 5.59 -20.30
N MET A 196 10.40 5.45 -20.03
CA MET A 196 9.34 5.89 -20.93
C MET A 196 9.42 7.38 -21.23
N ALA A 197 9.53 8.23 -20.21
CA ALA A 197 9.65 9.68 -20.38
C ALA A 197 10.95 10.07 -21.09
N TYR A 198 12.06 9.40 -20.78
CA TYR A 198 13.35 9.66 -21.42
C TYR A 198 13.36 9.29 -22.91
N GLN A 199 12.82 8.12 -23.26
CA GLN A 199 12.87 7.59 -24.63
C GLN A 199 11.75 8.11 -25.53
N ARG A 200 10.55 8.34 -24.97
CA ARG A 200 9.34 8.65 -25.73
C ARG A 200 8.77 10.04 -25.41
N GLY A 201 9.38 10.76 -24.48
CA GLY A 201 9.02 12.11 -24.09
C GLY A 201 7.95 12.20 -23.00
N ALA A 202 7.87 13.39 -22.39
CA ALA A 202 6.95 13.71 -21.31
C ALA A 202 5.45 13.47 -21.62
N PRO A 203 4.92 13.81 -22.82
CA PRO A 203 3.48 13.63 -23.10
C PRO A 203 3.01 12.17 -23.03
N VAL A 204 3.86 11.23 -23.45
CA VAL A 204 3.56 9.79 -23.39
C VAL A 204 3.42 9.34 -21.95
N LEU A 205 4.32 9.81 -21.07
CA LEU A 205 4.20 9.52 -19.64
C LEU A 205 2.91 10.13 -19.06
N THR A 206 2.58 11.39 -19.38
CA THR A 206 1.33 12.01 -18.91
C THR A 206 0.11 11.18 -19.30
N GLN A 207 0.00 10.75 -20.56
CA GLN A 207 -1.10 9.91 -21.03
C GLN A 207 -1.16 8.57 -20.30
N HIS A 208 0.00 7.94 -20.07
CA HIS A 208 0.08 6.69 -19.33
C HIS A 208 -0.39 6.84 -17.87
N LEU A 209 0.06 7.89 -17.18
CA LEU A 209 -0.37 8.17 -15.81
C LEU A 209 -1.88 8.45 -15.74
N LEU A 210 -2.42 9.24 -16.68
CA LEU A 210 -3.85 9.50 -16.77
C LEU A 210 -4.66 8.22 -17.00
N ALA A 211 -4.23 7.36 -17.92
CA ALA A 211 -4.90 6.09 -18.17
C ALA A 211 -4.94 5.22 -16.90
N MET A 212 -3.84 5.15 -16.15
CA MET A 212 -3.79 4.39 -14.89
C MET A 212 -4.72 4.96 -13.81
N VAL A 213 -4.77 6.29 -13.65
CA VAL A 213 -5.67 6.94 -12.69
C VAL A 213 -7.13 6.63 -13.03
N MET A 214 -7.49 6.67 -14.32
CA MET A 214 -8.86 6.38 -14.77
C MET A 214 -9.24 4.91 -14.57
N THR A 215 -8.31 3.98 -14.75
CA THR A 215 -8.58 2.55 -14.48
C THR A 215 -8.78 2.24 -13.00
N VAL A 216 -8.10 2.97 -12.11
CA VAL A 216 -8.25 2.80 -10.65
C VAL A 216 -9.56 3.40 -10.13
N CYS A 217 -10.16 4.34 -10.87
CA CYS A 217 -11.44 4.96 -10.53
C CYS A 217 -12.66 4.18 -11.07
N GLY A 218 -12.42 3.13 -11.85
CA GLY A 218 -13.43 2.37 -12.59
C GLY A 218 -14.03 1.17 -11.88
N ASP A 219 -14.08 1.15 -10.55
CA ASP A 219 -14.88 0.15 -9.82
C ASP A 219 -15.79 0.81 -8.78
N PRO A 220 -17.00 1.18 -9.23
CA PRO A 220 -18.18 1.01 -8.41
C PRO A 220 -19.25 0.33 -9.25
N GLU A 221 -19.40 -0.99 -9.15
CA GLU A 221 -20.72 -1.63 -9.06
C GLU A 221 -20.60 -3.14 -8.77
N GLY A 222 -20.72 -3.46 -7.49
CA GLY A 222 -21.23 -4.75 -7.05
C GLY A 222 -22.70 -4.88 -7.45
N GLY A 223 -22.95 -5.61 -8.53
CA GLY A 223 -24.28 -6.02 -8.97
C GLY A 223 -24.39 -7.54 -9.02
N VAL A 224 -24.57 -8.18 -7.87
CA VAL A 224 -24.96 -9.60 -7.81
C VAL A 224 -26.37 -9.73 -8.38
N VAL A 225 -26.49 -10.13 -9.65
CA VAL A 225 -27.75 -10.65 -10.17
C VAL A 225 -27.88 -12.11 -9.72
N SER A 226 -28.40 -12.28 -8.51
CA SER A 226 -28.93 -13.57 -8.05
C SER A 226 -30.23 -13.86 -8.80
N GLY A 227 -30.13 -14.55 -9.92
CA GLY A 227 -31.25 -15.07 -10.69
C GLY A 227 -31.36 -16.58 -10.54
N ARG A 228 -31.78 -17.08 -9.37
CA ARG A 228 -32.20 -18.48 -9.22
C ARG A 228 -33.66 -18.54 -8.78
N ALA A 229 -34.55 -18.70 -9.76
CA ALA A 229 -35.87 -19.25 -9.55
C ALA A 229 -36.20 -20.23 -10.69
N ARG A 230 -35.69 -21.46 -10.58
CA ARG A 230 -36.38 -22.62 -11.14
C ARG A 230 -37.66 -22.79 -10.31
N ARG A 231 -38.82 -22.53 -10.91
CA ARG A 231 -40.08 -23.12 -10.47
C ARG A 231 -40.60 -24.04 -11.56
N MET A 232 -40.90 -25.25 -11.11
CA MET A 232 -41.59 -26.32 -11.82
C MET A 232 -42.91 -25.84 -12.40
N LEU A 233 -43.19 -26.25 -13.63
CA LEU A 233 -44.41 -26.94 -14.08
C LEU A 233 -44.04 -27.73 -15.34
#